data_AF-A0A4Y8IGD5-F1
#
_entry.id   AF-A0A4Y8IGD5-F1
#
_cell.length_a   1.000
_cell.length_b   1.000
_cell.length_c   1.000
_cell.angle_alpha   90.00
_cell.angle_beta   90.00
_cell.angle_gamma   90.00
#
_symmetry.space_group_name_H-M   'P 1'
#
loop_
_entity.id
_entity.type
_entity.pdbx_description
1 polymer ?
#
loop_
_entity_poly.entity_id
_entity_poly.type
_entity_poly.pdbx_seq_one_letter_code
_entity_poly.pdbx_strand_id
1 'polypeptide(L)'
;MKRFWFVLIVLFIMNGCSDKEEVNGEMADALNDLERKVSALEQKLTDQQVKIDDQKETIDEQAELIEKQEQRLKQEEDIKKNDHRRLDEKIHRVYDLVSQTTASETAILNSSEVKDGYIELVVTYADMVEDENAPNGFRLEEKNEETVLVDVSTPVYLGSIDPHRMLDIQGFKSKKGAFLEFFKKDGEIVFVQERYLP
;
A
#
# COMPACT_ATOMS: atom_id res chain seq x y z
N MET A 1 56.22 -39.68 58.07
CA MET A 1 56.22 -38.19 58.02
C MET A 1 54.84 -37.53 57.86
N LYS A 2 53.70 -38.24 57.95
CA LYS A 2 52.34 -37.64 57.82
C LYS A 2 51.62 -37.33 59.14
N ARG A 3 52.19 -37.68 60.29
CA ARG A 3 51.59 -37.40 61.62
C ARG A 3 52.14 -36.14 62.30
N PHE A 4 53.23 -35.57 61.79
CA PHE A 4 53.85 -34.37 62.38
C PHE A 4 53.17 -33.06 61.95
N TRP A 5 52.59 -33.04 60.74
CA TRP A 5 51.84 -31.88 60.23
C TRP A 5 50.53 -31.63 60.97
N PHE A 6 49.87 -32.69 61.45
CA PHE A 6 48.61 -32.56 62.18
C PHE A 6 48.80 -31.93 63.57
N VAL A 7 49.93 -32.18 64.23
CA VAL A 7 50.25 -31.61 65.55
C VAL A 7 50.60 -30.12 65.43
N LEU A 8 51.21 -29.69 64.32
CA LEU A 8 51.59 -28.29 64.08
C LEU A 8 50.39 -27.39 63.77
N ILE A 9 49.34 -27.92 63.12
CA ILE A 9 48.10 -27.19 62.86
C ILE A 9 47.28 -27.03 64.16
N VAL A 10 47.23 -28.06 65.01
CA VAL A 10 46.52 -27.97 66.30
C VAL A 10 47.23 -27.03 67.29
N LEU A 11 48.57 -26.96 67.26
CA LEU A 11 49.34 -25.99 68.05
C LEU A 11 49.14 -24.54 67.57
N PHE A 12 48.83 -24.30 66.29
CA PHE A 12 48.48 -22.97 65.79
C PHE A 12 47.09 -22.52 66.22
N ILE A 13 46.15 -23.46 66.42
CA ILE A 13 44.79 -23.15 66.85
C ILE A 13 44.72 -22.85 68.37
N MET A 14 45.64 -23.38 69.18
CA MET A 14 45.62 -23.18 70.65
C MET A 14 46.41 -21.97 71.17
N ASN A 15 47.31 -21.35 70.40
CA ASN A 15 48.03 -20.13 70.80
C ASN A 15 47.48 -18.83 70.19
N GLY A 16 46.43 -18.89 69.37
CA GLY A 16 45.76 -17.74 68.76
C GLY A 16 44.55 -17.22 69.53
N CYS A 17 44.61 -17.23 70.87
CA CYS A 17 43.52 -16.73 71.72
C CYS A 17 44.03 -15.58 72.60
N SER A 18 44.26 -14.43 71.97
CA SER A 18 44.25 -13.14 72.66
C SER A 18 43.65 -12.11 71.69
N ASP A 19 42.31 -12.12 71.63
CA ASP A 19 41.40 -10.99 71.38
C ASP A 19 40.02 -11.55 71.02
N LYS A 20 39.28 -11.95 72.05
CA LYS A 20 37.94 -12.56 71.93
C LYS A 20 36.80 -11.53 71.93
N GLU A 21 37.10 -10.24 71.83
CA GLU A 21 36.09 -9.17 71.81
C GLU A 21 35.95 -8.43 70.46
N GLU A 22 36.95 -8.42 69.57
CA GLU A 22 36.83 -7.72 68.27
C GLU A 22 36.27 -8.61 67.13
N VAL A 23 36.53 -9.92 67.14
CA VAL A 23 36.10 -10.84 66.06
C VAL A 23 34.57 -11.05 66.02
N ASN A 24 33.89 -10.93 67.16
CA ASN A 24 32.42 -11.01 67.21
C ASN A 24 31.74 -9.75 66.64
N GLY A 25 32.40 -8.58 66.69
CA GLY A 25 31.88 -7.32 66.15
C GLY A 25 31.88 -7.31 64.62
N GLU A 26 33.01 -7.64 63.99
CA GLU A 26 33.13 -7.67 62.52
C GLU A 26 32.23 -8.73 61.87
N MET A 27 32.08 -9.91 62.51
CA MET A 27 31.21 -10.96 61.99
C MET A 27 29.72 -10.62 62.15
N ALA A 28 29.35 -9.93 63.24
CA ALA A 28 27.98 -9.42 63.43
C ALA A 28 27.65 -8.28 62.44
N ASP A 29 28.60 -7.39 62.17
CA ASP A 29 28.45 -6.32 61.18
C ASP A 29 28.35 -6.87 59.75
N ALA A 30 29.12 -7.90 59.41
CA ALA A 30 29.01 -8.60 58.12
C ALA A 30 27.67 -9.33 57.96
N LEU A 31 27.15 -9.93 59.03
CA LEU A 31 25.82 -10.56 59.05
C LEU A 31 24.70 -9.52 58.85
N ASN A 32 24.78 -8.38 59.54
CA ASN A 32 23.84 -7.27 59.37
C ASN A 32 23.88 -6.67 57.96
N ASP A 33 25.07 -6.50 57.37
CA ASP A 33 25.20 -6.02 55.99
C ASP A 33 24.63 -7.03 54.97
N LEU A 34 24.84 -8.32 55.20
CA LEU A 34 24.26 -9.37 54.38
C LEU A 34 22.73 -9.40 54.48
N GLU A 35 22.17 -9.29 55.68
CA GLU A 35 20.72 -9.25 55.91
C GLU A 35 20.08 -8.03 55.24
N ARG A 36 20.72 -6.86 55.32
CA ARG A 36 20.28 -5.66 54.58
C ARG A 36 20.34 -5.85 53.07
N LYS A 37 21.39 -6.50 52.54
CA LYS A 37 21.50 -6.80 51.11
C LYS A 37 20.45 -7.80 50.64
N VAL A 38 20.16 -8.84 51.43
CA VAL A 38 19.10 -9.82 51.15
C VAL A 38 17.76 -9.10 51.10
N SER A 39 17.42 -8.31 52.12
CA SER A 39 16.16 -7.56 52.13
C SER A 39 16.04 -6.57 50.95
N ALA A 40 17.13 -5.89 50.59
CA ALA A 40 17.13 -5.00 49.42
C ALA A 40 16.97 -5.75 48.09
N LEU A 41 17.50 -6.98 47.99
CA LEU A 41 17.31 -7.84 46.82
C LEU A 41 15.89 -8.39 46.74
N GLU A 42 15.31 -8.82 47.86
CA GLU A 42 13.92 -9.28 47.94
C GLU A 42 12.94 -8.17 47.51
N GLN A 43 13.19 -6.95 47.97
CA GLN A 43 12.39 -5.79 47.57
C GLN A 43 12.53 -5.50 46.07
N LYS A 44 13.77 -5.50 45.53
CA LYS A 44 14.00 -5.34 44.09
C LYS A 44 13.32 -6.43 43.26
N LEU A 45 13.33 -7.67 43.72
CA LEU A 45 12.74 -8.80 43.03
C LEU A 45 11.21 -8.67 43.00
N THR A 46 10.63 -8.22 44.10
CA THR A 46 9.19 -7.90 44.19
C THR A 46 8.82 -6.76 43.25
N ASP A 47 9.60 -5.66 43.24
CA ASP A 47 9.36 -4.51 42.34
C ASP A 47 9.51 -4.90 40.86
N GLN A 48 10.46 -5.78 40.54
CA GLN A 48 10.61 -6.32 39.18
C GLN A 48 9.45 -7.21 38.78
N GLN A 49 8.93 -8.04 39.70
CA GLN A 49 7.78 -8.89 39.42
C GLN A 49 6.54 -8.05 39.11
N VAL A 50 6.26 -7.01 39.90
CA VAL A 50 5.14 -6.09 39.66
C VAL A 50 5.27 -5.41 38.29
N LYS A 51 6.47 -4.98 37.90
CA LYS A 51 6.71 -4.39 36.57
C LYS A 51 6.52 -5.39 35.44
N ILE A 52 6.90 -6.64 35.63
CA ILE A 52 6.69 -7.69 34.62
C ILE A 52 5.19 -7.94 34.42
N ASP A 53 4.43 -7.99 35.51
CA ASP A 53 2.99 -8.23 35.45
C ASP A 53 2.26 -7.07 34.74
N ASP A 54 2.62 -5.82 35.06
CA ASP A 54 2.09 -4.60 34.40
C ASP A 54 2.45 -4.54 32.90
N GLN A 55 3.70 -4.89 32.55
CA GLN A 55 4.12 -4.99 31.16
C GLN A 55 3.38 -6.09 30.40
N LYS A 56 3.10 -7.21 31.06
CA LYS A 56 2.37 -8.32 30.46
C LYS A 56 0.92 -7.93 30.16
N GLU A 57 0.25 -7.25 31.10
CA GLU A 57 -1.10 -6.72 30.89
C GLU A 57 -1.12 -5.73 29.71
N THR A 58 -0.14 -4.82 29.65
CA THR A 58 -0.01 -3.88 28.52
C THR A 58 0.18 -4.59 27.17
N ILE A 59 0.99 -5.66 27.14
CA ILE A 59 1.22 -6.44 25.92
C ILE A 59 -0.06 -7.15 25.49
N ASP A 60 -0.81 -7.72 26.43
CA ASP A 60 -2.06 -8.43 26.15
C ASP A 60 -3.12 -7.45 25.58
N GLU A 61 -3.23 -6.25 26.16
CA GLU A 61 -4.11 -5.19 25.63
C GLU A 61 -3.71 -4.74 24.22
N GLN A 62 -2.40 -4.55 23.98
CA GLN A 62 -1.90 -4.17 22.65
C GLN A 62 -2.15 -5.27 21.62
N ALA A 63 -2.00 -6.55 22.00
CA ALA A 63 -2.29 -7.68 21.12
C ALA A 63 -3.77 -7.71 20.69
N GLU A 64 -4.70 -7.47 21.62
CA GLU A 64 -6.13 -7.41 21.32
C GLU A 64 -6.46 -6.24 20.38
N LEU A 65 -5.85 -5.07 20.60
CA LEU A 65 -6.02 -3.91 19.72
C LEU A 65 -5.50 -4.17 18.30
N ILE A 66 -4.34 -4.82 18.16
CA ILE A 66 -3.77 -5.19 16.87
C ILE A 66 -4.70 -6.16 16.15
N GLU A 67 -5.17 -7.22 16.81
CA GLU A 67 -6.08 -8.20 16.21
C GLU A 67 -7.36 -7.52 15.69
N LYS A 68 -7.95 -6.62 16.50
CA LYS A 68 -9.13 -5.85 16.09
C LYS A 68 -8.87 -4.94 14.90
N GLN A 69 -7.70 -4.32 14.82
CA GLN A 69 -7.32 -3.49 13.68
C GLN A 69 -7.12 -4.33 12.41
N GLU A 70 -6.46 -5.49 12.51
CA GLU A 70 -6.29 -6.40 11.38
C GLU A 70 -7.62 -6.89 10.82
N GLN A 71 -8.59 -7.21 11.69
CA GLN A 71 -9.93 -7.59 11.26
C GLN A 71 -10.65 -6.47 10.51
N ARG A 72 -10.54 -5.22 10.99
CA ARG A 72 -11.12 -4.05 10.31
C ARG A 72 -10.48 -3.80 8.95
N LEU A 73 -9.16 -3.90 8.85
CA LEU A 73 -8.44 -3.74 7.58
C LEU A 73 -8.86 -4.79 6.55
N LYS A 74 -8.99 -6.06 6.94
CA LYS A 74 -9.49 -7.13 6.06
C LYS A 74 -10.90 -6.83 5.55
N GLN A 75 -11.81 -6.38 6.41
CA GLN A 75 -13.17 -6.02 6.01
C GLN A 75 -13.19 -4.83 5.02
N GLU A 76 -12.37 -3.80 5.26
CA GLU A 76 -12.27 -2.67 4.35
C GLU A 76 -11.69 -3.08 2.99
N GLU A 77 -10.70 -3.98 2.97
CA GLU A 77 -10.13 -4.52 1.74
C GLU A 77 -11.16 -5.32 0.94
N ASP A 78 -11.94 -6.18 1.61
CA ASP A 78 -13.02 -6.95 0.99
C ASP A 78 -14.14 -6.06 0.42
N ILE A 79 -14.50 -4.97 1.12
CA ILE A 79 -15.48 -3.99 0.63
C ILE A 79 -14.93 -3.30 -0.62
N LYS A 80 -13.70 -2.79 -0.58
CA LYS A 80 -13.07 -2.11 -1.72
C LYS A 80 -12.98 -3.03 -2.94
N LYS A 81 -12.58 -4.29 -2.75
CA LYS A 81 -12.49 -5.27 -3.83
C LYS A 81 -13.86 -5.55 -4.46
N ASN A 82 -14.90 -5.68 -3.64
CA ASN A 82 -16.26 -5.89 -4.13
C ASN A 82 -16.82 -4.67 -4.87
N ASP A 83 -16.55 -3.46 -4.38
CA ASP A 83 -16.99 -2.23 -5.01
C ASP A 83 -16.27 -1.99 -6.34
N HIS A 84 -14.97 -2.29 -6.41
CA HIS A 84 -14.21 -2.21 -7.66
C HIS A 84 -14.76 -3.18 -8.71
N ARG A 85 -15.00 -4.44 -8.31
CA ARG A 85 -15.61 -5.43 -9.22
C ARG A 85 -16.99 -5.00 -9.72
N ARG A 86 -17.83 -4.43 -8.85
CA ARG A 86 -19.15 -3.91 -9.23
C ARG A 86 -19.05 -2.73 -10.19
N LEU A 87 -18.03 -1.88 -10.04
CA LEU A 87 -17.79 -0.77 -10.94
C LEU A 87 -17.34 -1.26 -12.31
N ASP A 88 -16.41 -2.21 -12.37
CA ASP A 88 -15.94 -2.82 -13.61
C ASP A 88 -17.08 -3.49 -14.38
N GLU A 89 -17.94 -4.24 -13.68
CA GLU A 89 -19.15 -4.85 -14.27
C GLU A 89 -20.09 -3.80 -14.88
N LYS A 90 -20.27 -2.65 -14.22
CA LYS A 90 -21.09 -1.56 -14.75
C LYS A 90 -20.46 -0.91 -15.99
N ILE A 91 -19.15 -0.66 -15.95
CA ILE A 91 -18.40 -0.08 -17.08
C ILE A 91 -18.51 -1.00 -18.30
N HIS A 92 -18.30 -2.32 -18.13
CA HIS A 92 -18.43 -3.28 -19.22
C HIS A 92 -19.83 -3.29 -19.82
N ARG A 93 -20.89 -3.28 -18.99
CA ARG A 93 -22.27 -3.21 -19.50
C ARG A 93 -22.56 -1.92 -20.27
N VAL A 94 -22.03 -0.79 -19.81
CA VAL A 94 -22.18 0.48 -20.53
C VAL A 94 -21.46 0.41 -21.87
N TYR A 95 -20.25 -0.14 -21.92
CA TYR A 95 -19.50 -0.34 -23.16
C TYR A 95 -20.24 -1.26 -24.13
N ASP A 96 -20.78 -2.38 -23.66
CA ASP A 96 -21.60 -3.30 -24.46
C ASP A 96 -22.85 -2.60 -25.02
N LEU A 97 -23.53 -1.80 -24.20
CA LEU A 97 -24.70 -1.05 -24.65
C LEU A 97 -24.36 0.03 -25.69
N VAL A 98 -23.25 0.76 -25.48
CA VAL A 98 -22.78 1.77 -26.44
C VAL A 98 -22.41 1.09 -27.75
N SER A 99 -21.62 0.01 -27.72
CA SER A 99 -21.19 -0.70 -28.93
C SER A 99 -22.35 -1.32 -29.72
N GLN A 100 -23.43 -1.74 -29.07
CA GLN A 100 -24.61 -2.31 -29.73
C GLN A 100 -25.56 -1.26 -30.32
N THR A 101 -25.52 -0.01 -29.83
CA THR A 101 -26.51 1.02 -30.20
C THR A 101 -25.93 2.16 -31.01
N THR A 102 -24.61 2.19 -31.21
CA THR A 102 -23.92 3.21 -31.97
C THR A 102 -23.08 2.57 -33.08
N ALA A 103 -23.03 3.23 -34.23
CA ALA A 103 -22.02 2.90 -35.24
C ALA A 103 -20.70 3.53 -34.79
N SER A 104 -19.58 2.79 -34.90
CA SER A 104 -18.26 3.34 -34.60
C SER A 104 -17.42 3.51 -35.86
N GLU A 105 -16.63 4.58 -35.89
CA GLU A 105 -15.67 4.88 -36.94
C GLU A 105 -14.36 5.37 -36.32
N THR A 106 -13.25 4.90 -36.85
CA THR A 106 -11.92 5.27 -36.36
C THR A 106 -11.24 6.31 -37.24
N ALA A 107 -10.50 7.22 -36.63
CA ALA A 107 -9.79 8.28 -37.32
C ALA A 107 -8.52 8.73 -36.60
N ILE A 108 -7.59 9.30 -37.36
CA ILE A 108 -6.36 9.92 -36.85
C ILE A 108 -6.62 11.42 -36.71
N LEU A 109 -6.33 11.97 -35.54
CA LEU A 109 -6.47 13.40 -35.25
C LEU A 109 -5.33 14.20 -35.89
N ASN A 110 -5.67 15.10 -36.82
CA ASN A 110 -4.71 16.00 -37.46
C ASN A 110 -4.58 17.33 -36.70
N SER A 111 -5.71 17.91 -36.30
CA SER A 111 -5.75 19.11 -35.46
C SER A 111 -7.08 19.24 -34.74
N SER A 112 -7.10 20.05 -33.68
CA SER A 112 -8.29 20.38 -32.91
C SER A 112 -8.33 21.87 -32.59
N GLU A 113 -9.47 22.52 -32.80
CA GLU A 113 -9.71 23.91 -32.45
C GLU A 113 -11.04 24.06 -31.70
N VAL A 114 -11.02 24.75 -30.56
CA VAL A 114 -12.24 25.04 -29.79
C VAL A 114 -12.89 26.30 -30.35
N LYS A 115 -14.15 26.20 -30.76
CA LYS A 115 -14.99 27.31 -31.22
C LYS A 115 -16.22 27.41 -30.32
N ASP A 116 -16.93 28.54 -30.32
CA ASP A 116 -18.03 28.78 -29.38
C ASP A 116 -19.11 27.66 -29.46
N GLY A 117 -19.14 26.80 -28.44
CA GLY A 117 -20.07 25.68 -28.31
C GLY A 117 -19.65 24.36 -28.96
N TYR A 118 -18.57 24.32 -29.74
CA TYR A 118 -18.12 23.11 -30.44
C TYR A 118 -16.60 22.98 -30.50
N ILE A 119 -16.11 21.77 -30.74
CA ILE A 119 -14.72 21.51 -31.08
C ILE A 119 -14.66 21.02 -32.52
N GLU A 120 -13.88 21.74 -33.31
CA GLU A 120 -13.58 21.39 -34.69
C GLU A 120 -12.37 20.44 -34.69
N LEU A 121 -12.62 19.21 -35.09
CA LEU A 121 -11.61 18.17 -35.25
C LEU A 121 -11.35 17.97 -36.73
N VAL A 122 -10.12 18.19 -37.18
CA VAL A 122 -9.68 17.75 -38.50
C VAL A 122 -9.13 16.35 -38.34
N VAL A 123 -9.74 15.37 -39.00
CA VAL A 123 -9.41 13.95 -38.83
C VAL A 123 -9.27 13.25 -40.17
N THR A 124 -8.37 12.27 -40.23
CA THR A 124 -8.31 11.33 -41.35
C THR A 124 -8.91 10.01 -40.90
N TYR A 125 -10.05 9.62 -41.46
CA TYR A 125 -10.64 8.31 -41.16
C TYR A 125 -9.68 7.21 -41.60
N ALA A 126 -9.55 6.16 -40.78
CA ALA A 126 -8.65 5.07 -41.07
C ALA A 126 -9.18 3.76 -40.50
N ASP A 127 -9.06 2.68 -41.28
CA ASP A 127 -9.36 1.32 -40.82
C ASP A 127 -8.07 0.62 -40.39
N MET A 128 -8.14 -0.15 -39.31
CA MET A 128 -7.06 -1.04 -38.91
C MET A 128 -7.21 -2.38 -39.64
N VAL A 129 -6.24 -2.71 -40.50
CA VAL A 129 -6.22 -3.94 -41.28
C VAL A 129 -5.06 -4.80 -40.80
N GLU A 130 -5.34 -6.06 -40.46
CA GLU A 130 -4.31 -7.03 -40.08
C GLU A 130 -3.32 -7.21 -41.25
N ASP A 131 -2.03 -7.11 -40.95
CA ASP A 131 -0.95 -7.28 -41.92
C ASP A 131 0.21 -8.01 -41.23
N GLU A 132 0.39 -9.28 -41.59
CA GLU A 132 1.45 -10.14 -41.06
C GLU A 132 2.87 -9.62 -41.36
N ASN A 133 3.02 -8.70 -42.32
CA ASN A 133 4.30 -8.11 -42.70
C ASN A 133 4.59 -6.78 -41.98
N ALA A 134 3.60 -6.20 -41.29
CA ALA A 134 3.79 -4.96 -40.54
C ALA A 134 4.47 -5.27 -39.18
N PRO A 135 5.41 -4.42 -38.68
CA PRO A 135 6.14 -4.68 -37.44
C PRO A 135 5.25 -4.89 -36.19
N ASN A 136 4.06 -4.35 -36.21
CA ASN A 136 3.03 -4.37 -35.17
C ASN A 136 1.83 -5.28 -35.52
N GLY A 137 1.89 -6.01 -36.65
CA GLY A 137 0.84 -6.93 -37.09
C GLY A 137 -0.39 -6.27 -37.73
N PHE A 138 -0.37 -4.95 -37.93
CA PHE A 138 -1.45 -4.23 -38.60
C PHE A 138 -0.92 -3.02 -39.38
N ARG A 139 -1.68 -2.59 -40.39
CA ARG A 139 -1.50 -1.31 -41.06
C ARG A 139 -2.78 -0.48 -40.98
N LEU A 140 -2.63 0.84 -41.03
CA LEU A 140 -3.75 1.76 -41.12
C LEU A 140 -4.02 2.06 -42.60
N GLU A 141 -5.25 1.80 -43.04
CA GLU A 141 -5.72 2.23 -44.36
C GLU A 141 -6.48 3.55 -44.21
N GLU A 142 -5.78 4.64 -44.52
CA GLU A 142 -6.36 5.99 -44.54
C GLU A 142 -7.39 6.12 -45.67
N LYS A 143 -8.51 6.77 -45.35
CA LYS A 143 -9.62 7.01 -46.25
C LYS A 143 -9.69 8.50 -46.60
N ASN A 144 -10.64 9.22 -46.03
CA ASN A 144 -10.94 10.61 -46.31
C ASN A 144 -10.51 11.47 -45.12
N GLU A 145 -9.99 12.66 -45.42
CA GLU A 145 -9.84 13.73 -44.45
C GLU A 145 -11.14 14.52 -44.36
N GLU A 146 -11.64 14.71 -43.15
CA GLU A 146 -12.88 15.45 -42.89
C GLU A 146 -12.72 16.36 -41.67
N THR A 147 -13.47 17.47 -41.70
CA THR A 147 -13.64 18.34 -40.54
C THR A 147 -14.93 17.94 -39.84
N VAL A 148 -14.81 17.53 -38.59
CA VAL A 148 -15.90 17.06 -37.74
C VAL A 148 -16.15 18.07 -36.63
N LEU A 149 -17.39 18.49 -36.47
CA LEU A 149 -17.80 19.36 -35.37
C LEU A 149 -18.39 18.49 -34.26
N VAL A 150 -17.83 18.62 -33.06
CA VAL A 150 -18.27 17.87 -31.88
C VAL A 150 -18.75 18.85 -30.81
N ASP A 151 -19.90 18.63 -30.22
CA ASP A 151 -20.43 19.49 -29.15
C ASP A 151 -19.48 19.48 -27.95
N VAL A 152 -19.29 20.62 -27.30
CA VAL A 152 -18.38 20.74 -26.15
C VAL A 152 -18.79 19.87 -24.95
N SER A 153 -20.06 19.51 -24.85
CA SER A 153 -20.62 18.60 -23.84
C SER A 153 -20.50 17.13 -24.21
N THR A 154 -20.03 16.80 -25.43
CA THR A 154 -19.80 15.42 -25.83
C THR A 154 -18.72 14.81 -24.93
N PRO A 155 -19.02 13.70 -24.24
CA PRO A 155 -18.06 13.05 -23.37
C PRO A 155 -16.91 12.43 -24.16
N VAL A 156 -15.69 12.56 -23.62
CA VAL A 156 -14.48 11.96 -24.16
C VAL A 156 -13.79 11.08 -23.14
N TYR A 157 -13.40 9.89 -23.60
CA TYR A 157 -12.60 8.96 -22.83
C TYR A 157 -11.16 8.93 -23.34
N LEU A 158 -10.23 9.40 -22.52
CA LEU A 158 -8.80 9.37 -22.83
C LEU A 158 -8.18 8.06 -22.33
N GLY A 159 -7.79 7.18 -23.25
CA GLY A 159 -7.25 5.86 -22.91
C GLY A 159 -5.91 5.87 -22.16
N SER A 160 -5.25 7.03 -22.01
CA SER A 160 -3.84 7.11 -21.61
C SER A 160 -3.56 7.46 -20.13
N ILE A 161 -4.53 7.95 -19.33
CA ILE A 161 -4.17 8.55 -18.01
C ILE A 161 -4.99 8.05 -16.82
N ASP A 162 -6.28 7.72 -16.96
CA ASP A 162 -7.09 7.18 -15.87
C ASP A 162 -8.41 6.62 -16.42
N PRO A 163 -8.62 5.28 -16.43
CA PRO A 163 -9.84 4.68 -16.97
C PRO A 163 -11.11 5.07 -16.20
N HIS A 164 -10.99 5.84 -15.12
CA HIS A 164 -12.11 6.26 -14.28
C HIS A 164 -12.53 7.72 -14.50
N ARG A 165 -11.91 8.48 -15.42
CA ARG A 165 -12.25 9.89 -15.67
C ARG A 165 -12.67 10.13 -17.12
N MET A 166 -13.98 10.25 -17.31
CA MET A 166 -14.53 10.91 -18.49
C MET A 166 -14.28 12.41 -18.37
N LEU A 167 -13.85 13.02 -19.47
CA LEU A 167 -13.64 14.46 -19.56
C LEU A 167 -14.60 15.04 -20.59
N ASP A 168 -14.98 16.29 -20.41
CA ASP A 168 -15.59 17.06 -21.48
C ASP A 168 -14.54 17.30 -22.57
N ILE A 169 -14.99 17.34 -23.84
CA ILE A 169 -14.06 17.52 -24.97
C ILE A 169 -13.31 18.85 -24.89
N GLN A 170 -13.76 19.86 -24.14
CA GLN A 170 -12.97 21.08 -23.89
C GLN A 170 -11.63 20.80 -23.18
N GLY A 171 -11.56 19.74 -22.37
CA GLY A 171 -10.32 19.26 -21.76
C GLY A 171 -9.45 18.42 -22.70
N PHE A 172 -9.94 18.11 -23.90
CA PHE A 172 -9.25 17.30 -24.91
C PHE A 172 -8.09 18.08 -25.52
N LYS A 173 -6.93 17.97 -24.88
CA LYS A 173 -5.63 18.42 -25.43
C LYS A 173 -4.89 17.22 -26.01
N SER A 174 -5.53 16.43 -26.87
CA SER A 174 -4.83 15.32 -27.50
C SER A 174 -3.83 15.85 -28.55
N LYS A 175 -2.72 15.14 -28.70
CA LYS A 175 -1.65 15.51 -29.62
C LYS A 175 -2.06 15.11 -31.03
N LYS A 176 -1.61 15.88 -32.03
CA LYS A 176 -1.67 15.44 -33.44
C LYS A 176 -1.13 14.00 -33.56
N GLY A 177 -1.85 13.16 -34.29
CA GLY A 177 -1.57 11.74 -34.46
C GLY A 177 -2.31 10.80 -33.50
N ALA A 178 -3.15 11.32 -32.60
CA ALA A 178 -3.96 10.46 -31.73
C ALA A 178 -4.99 9.68 -32.54
N PHE A 179 -5.17 8.40 -32.19
CA PHE A 179 -6.16 7.54 -32.82
C PHE A 179 -7.46 7.60 -32.02
N LEU A 180 -8.53 8.04 -32.68
CA LEU A 180 -9.83 8.27 -32.08
C LEU A 180 -10.86 7.28 -32.64
N GLU A 181 -11.78 6.86 -31.80
CA GLU A 181 -12.99 6.14 -32.18
C GLU A 181 -14.19 7.03 -31.86
N PHE A 182 -14.97 7.34 -32.90
CA PHE A 182 -16.19 8.12 -32.82
C PHE A 182 -17.38 7.19 -32.77
N PHE A 183 -18.19 7.32 -31.73
CA PHE A 183 -19.45 6.59 -31.61
C PHE A 183 -20.59 7.51 -32.04
N LYS A 184 -21.30 7.08 -33.09
CA LYS A 184 -22.34 7.84 -33.77
C LYS A 184 -23.72 7.23 -33.53
N LYS A 185 -24.70 8.08 -33.25
CA LYS A 185 -26.12 7.73 -33.22
C LYS A 185 -26.87 8.69 -34.13
N ASP A 186 -27.61 8.14 -35.09
CA ASP A 186 -28.39 8.94 -36.06
C ASP A 186 -27.54 9.97 -36.84
N GLY A 187 -26.24 9.69 -37.02
CA GLY A 187 -25.27 10.57 -37.69
C GLY A 187 -24.56 11.57 -36.77
N GLU A 188 -24.98 11.70 -35.51
CA GLU A 188 -24.38 12.61 -34.53
C GLU A 188 -23.37 11.88 -33.64
N ILE A 189 -22.26 12.54 -33.31
CA ILE A 189 -21.24 11.98 -32.42
C ILE A 189 -21.67 12.16 -30.97
N VAL A 190 -21.93 11.04 -30.30
CA VAL A 190 -22.41 11.02 -28.92
C VAL A 190 -21.30 10.70 -27.92
N PHE A 191 -20.19 10.13 -28.38
CA PHE A 191 -19.05 9.77 -27.54
C PHE A 191 -17.78 9.65 -28.37
N VAL A 192 -16.65 10.06 -27.80
CA VAL A 192 -15.32 9.95 -28.43
C VAL A 192 -14.39 9.18 -27.50
N GLN A 193 -13.63 8.24 -28.04
CA GLN A 193 -12.64 7.48 -27.31
C GLN A 193 -11.27 7.61 -27.96
N GLU A 194 -10.24 7.96 -27.19
CA GLU A 194 -8.85 7.82 -27.64
C GLU A 194 -8.41 6.35 -27.49
N ARG A 195 -8.01 5.73 -28.59
CA ARG A 195 -7.49 4.36 -28.65
C ARG A 195 -5.97 4.39 -28.70
N TYR A 196 -5.34 3.55 -27.87
CA TYR A 196 -3.92 3.28 -27.98
C TYR A 196 -3.69 2.20 -29.04
N LEU A 197 -2.86 2.51 -30.03
CA LEU A 197 -2.37 1.53 -31.00
C LEU A 197 -1.11 0.86 -30.42
N PRO A 198 -1.06 -0.49 -30.30
CA PRO A 198 0.08 -1.20 -29.74
C PRO A 198 1.34 -1.14 -30.63
#